data_AF-A0A016W6T6-F1
#
_entry.id   AF-A0A016W6T6-F1
#
_cell.length_a   1.000
_cell.length_b   1.000
_cell.length_c   1.000
_cell.angle_alpha   90.00
_cell.angle_beta   90.00
_cell.angle_gamma   90.00
#
_symmetry.space_group_name_H-M   'P 1'
#
loop_
_entity.id
_entity.type
_entity.pdbx_description
1 polymer ?
#
loop_
_entity_poly.entity_id
_entity_poly.type
_entity_poly.pdbx_seq_one_letter_code
_entity_poly.pdbx_strand_id
1 'polypeptide(L)'
;MLELGETSVAFEPETLQNGQSGNVTQNFFDDVNLKICTVRNNGSLGITAKSLAVNDVISARTKDRGPPGLMKLSPNGKLAILQRQVNSVDIVLLEKSDGATAVEFNVPTKSRDMILSVDWISNNQILFVTKQSLELFGLNEDKRTAKVLRTSNVSASWSIYYAKSSLVVVATGSNCTTLQPFLVQHGQFTRLKNFDVEFGTPSNENLLEKDVTVTSLYGKICVMVLRYSVRGATTTDLLIYELPSDLNSAAKMKYSLTLGCSGGFGIHVIDNLIVVHHQGIAKSMIFDVALSPNRPTHSPLITVSIKPSPVCQPPPALYIPLWSMFQPDIVVDPVAGMMYQLTLRCSLAHEEIHEKAMLIEFLIHRTGQKQLVLDTLLNSLKAKELRLRQIRKLFDLIVEKFSLSTGAHSNGPESTKPQLQPIPVHHLRIEQREMQSSIFIPLMVSIFLVFTSHLRYIRTSH
;
A
#
# COMPACT_ATOMS: atom_id res chain seq x y z
N MET A 1 4.40 7.22 17.14
CA MET A 1 4.80 6.34 16.02
C MET A 1 3.82 6.36 14.86
N LEU A 2 2.51 6.19 15.08
CA LEU A 2 1.48 6.31 14.03
C LEU A 2 0.54 7.47 14.33
N GLU A 3 0.35 8.37 13.38
CA GLU A 3 -0.55 9.53 13.50
C GLU A 3 -1.55 9.57 12.35
N LEU A 4 -2.80 9.95 12.63
CA LEU A 4 -3.86 10.02 11.62
C LEU A 4 -4.42 11.43 11.49
N GLY A 5 -4.53 11.91 10.25
CA GLY A 5 -5.23 13.16 9.94
C GLY A 5 -4.36 14.41 9.85
N GLU A 6 -3.03 14.28 9.79
CA GLU A 6 -2.16 15.40 9.38
C GLU A 6 -2.53 15.89 7.98
N THR A 7 -2.79 14.96 7.07
CA THR A 7 -3.43 15.21 5.78
C THR A 7 -4.80 14.54 5.76
N SER A 8 -5.83 15.29 5.35
CA SER A 8 -7.19 14.77 5.23
C SER A 8 -7.99 15.51 4.16
N VAL A 9 -9.07 14.88 3.70
CA VAL A 9 -10.03 15.50 2.78
C VAL A 9 -11.46 15.05 3.13
N ALA A 10 -12.38 16.02 3.13
CA ALA A 10 -13.79 15.77 3.35
C ALA A 10 -14.52 15.43 2.04
N PHE A 11 -15.44 14.48 2.11
CA PHE A 11 -16.37 14.07 1.06
C PHE A 11 -17.79 13.95 1.61
N GLU A 12 -18.76 13.72 0.73
CA GLU A 12 -20.17 13.62 1.15
C GLU A 12 -20.41 12.24 1.79
N PRO A 13 -20.88 12.16 3.05
CA PRO A 13 -21.13 10.90 3.73
C PRO A 13 -22.14 10.02 2.99
N GLU A 14 -22.03 8.70 3.16
CA GLU A 14 -22.99 7.77 2.58
C GLU A 14 -24.37 7.95 3.20
N THR A 15 -25.41 8.02 2.37
CA THR A 15 -26.79 8.01 2.83
C THR A 15 -27.36 6.60 2.73
N LEU A 16 -27.67 6.00 3.88
CA LEU A 16 -28.41 4.75 3.93
C LEU A 16 -29.82 4.99 3.36
N GLN A 17 -30.34 4.02 2.59
CA GLN A 17 -31.71 4.04 2.08
C GLN A 17 -32.73 3.92 3.23
N ASN A 18 -32.89 4.98 4.01
CA ASN A 18 -34.03 5.15 4.88
C ASN A 18 -35.13 5.73 3.97
N GLY A 19 -36.20 4.95 3.73
CA GLY A 19 -37.20 5.12 2.67
C GLY A 19 -38.04 6.41 2.67
N GLN A 20 -37.49 7.56 3.08
CA GLN A 20 -38.12 8.88 3.03
C GLN A 20 -37.38 9.89 2.14
N SER A 21 -36.14 9.62 1.68
CA SER A 21 -35.45 10.45 0.68
C SER A 21 -35.00 9.62 -0.52
N GLY A 22 -35.42 10.00 -1.73
CA GLY A 22 -34.99 9.35 -2.99
C GLY A 22 -33.53 9.62 -3.39
N ASN A 23 -32.80 10.44 -2.63
CA ASN A 23 -31.42 10.79 -2.91
C ASN A 23 -30.46 9.81 -2.24
N VAL A 24 -29.61 9.16 -3.05
CA VAL A 24 -28.63 8.16 -2.61
C VAL A 24 -27.23 8.69 -2.90
N THR A 25 -26.36 8.63 -1.89
CA THR A 25 -24.93 8.96 -1.99
C THR A 25 -24.10 7.71 -1.66
N GLN A 26 -23.22 7.33 -2.58
CA GLN A 26 -22.31 6.18 -2.45
C GLN A 26 -20.87 6.60 -2.69
N ASN A 27 -19.95 5.99 -1.95
CA ASN A 27 -18.52 6.30 -2.03
C ASN A 27 -17.72 5.07 -2.50
N PHE A 28 -16.75 5.32 -3.37
CA PHE A 28 -15.85 4.31 -3.93
C PHE A 28 -14.42 4.81 -3.84
N PHE A 29 -13.50 4.01 -3.30
CA PHE A 29 -12.10 4.35 -3.33
C PHE A 29 -11.45 3.83 -4.62
N ASP A 30 -10.82 4.73 -5.36
CA ASP A 30 -10.00 4.43 -6.51
C ASP A 30 -8.53 4.33 -6.08
N ASP A 31 -8.03 3.10 -6.01
CA ASP A 31 -6.70 2.76 -5.54
C ASP A 31 -5.58 3.12 -6.53
N VAL A 32 -5.92 3.31 -7.81
CA VAL A 32 -4.97 3.71 -8.85
C VAL A 32 -4.63 5.20 -8.72
N ASN A 33 -5.66 6.04 -8.58
CA ASN A 33 -5.51 7.49 -8.49
C ASN A 33 -5.48 8.01 -7.03
N LEU A 34 -5.68 7.13 -6.04
CA LEU A 34 -5.77 7.46 -4.62
C LEU A 34 -6.84 8.54 -4.34
N LYS A 35 -8.02 8.34 -4.93
CA LYS A 35 -9.16 9.27 -4.84
C LYS A 35 -10.37 8.59 -4.23
N ILE A 36 -11.06 9.31 -3.35
CA ILE A 36 -12.42 8.95 -2.94
C ILE A 36 -13.40 9.54 -3.95
N CYS A 37 -14.19 8.66 -4.59
CA CYS A 37 -15.18 8.99 -5.59
C CYS A 37 -16.58 8.91 -4.98
N THR A 38 -17.31 10.01 -5.00
CA THR A 38 -18.69 10.11 -4.51
C THR A 38 -19.65 10.20 -5.68
N VAL A 39 -20.64 9.31 -5.70
CA VAL A 39 -21.74 9.28 -6.66
C VAL A 39 -23.03 9.63 -5.93
N ARG A 40 -23.69 10.70 -6.36
CA ARG A 40 -24.92 11.20 -5.74
C ARG A 40 -26.06 11.30 -6.73
N ASN A 41 -27.25 10.85 -6.34
CA ASN A 41 -28.47 11.08 -7.10
C ASN A 41 -29.26 12.25 -6.50
N ASN A 42 -29.43 13.33 -7.26
CA ASN A 42 -30.31 14.46 -6.92
C ASN A 42 -30.94 15.05 -8.20
N GLY A 43 -31.71 14.24 -8.92
CA GLY A 43 -32.32 14.58 -10.22
C GLY A 43 -31.38 14.46 -11.44
N SER A 44 -30.08 14.32 -11.19
CA SER A 44 -29.03 13.87 -12.12
C SER A 44 -27.95 13.16 -11.32
N LEU A 45 -27.20 12.24 -11.94
CA LEU A 45 -26.13 11.51 -11.26
C LEU A 45 -24.87 12.36 -11.23
N GLY A 46 -24.58 12.98 -10.08
CA GLY A 46 -23.37 13.76 -9.84
C GLY A 46 -22.21 12.84 -9.46
N ILE A 47 -21.05 13.09 -10.03
CA ILE A 47 -19.80 12.41 -9.72
C ILE A 47 -18.82 13.46 -9.19
N THR A 48 -18.22 13.21 -8.03
CA THR A 48 -17.08 14.00 -7.54
C THR A 48 -15.97 13.07 -7.10
N ALA A 49 -14.72 13.35 -7.42
CA ALA A 49 -13.58 12.60 -6.90
C ALA A 49 -12.56 13.54 -6.27
N LYS A 50 -12.10 13.22 -5.07
CA LYS A 50 -11.13 14.03 -4.31
C LYS A 50 -9.96 13.17 -3.87
N SER A 51 -8.74 13.70 -3.97
CA SER A 51 -7.57 13.07 -3.34
C SER A 51 -7.17 13.83 -2.07
N LEU A 52 -6.15 13.32 -1.38
CA LEU A 52 -5.49 14.04 -0.30
C LEU A 52 -4.63 15.22 -0.80
N ALA A 53 -4.39 15.33 -2.11
CA ALA A 53 -3.67 16.47 -2.68
C ALA A 53 -4.57 17.71 -2.73
N VAL A 54 -3.97 18.87 -2.45
CA VAL A 54 -4.69 20.15 -2.40
C VAL A 54 -5.29 20.48 -3.76
N ASN A 55 -6.58 20.84 -3.78
CA ASN A 55 -7.36 21.26 -4.96
C ASN A 55 -7.46 20.23 -6.09
N ASP A 56 -7.18 18.96 -5.82
CA ASP A 56 -7.25 17.90 -6.82
C ASP A 56 -8.65 17.25 -6.84
N VAL A 57 -9.56 17.93 -7.52
CA VAL A 57 -10.99 17.58 -7.58
C VAL A 57 -11.46 17.35 -9.01
N ILE A 58 -12.14 16.22 -9.25
CA ILE A 58 -12.88 15.93 -10.49
C ILE A 58 -14.37 16.08 -10.19
N SER A 59 -15.11 16.71 -11.09
CA SER A 59 -16.56 16.87 -10.98
C SER A 59 -17.22 16.69 -12.34
N ALA A 60 -18.24 15.84 -12.41
CA ALA A 60 -19.00 15.59 -13.62
C ALA A 60 -20.47 15.28 -13.28
N ARG A 61 -21.33 15.33 -14.29
CA ARG A 61 -22.71 14.81 -14.20
C ARG A 61 -22.91 13.79 -15.29
N THR A 62 -23.57 12.69 -15.00
CA THR A 62 -23.97 11.69 -16.00
C THR A 62 -25.46 11.40 -15.89
N LYS A 63 -25.99 10.62 -16.84
CA LYS A 63 -27.37 10.15 -16.85
C LYS A 63 -27.65 9.38 -15.57
N ASP A 64 -28.78 9.68 -14.95
CA ASP A 64 -29.25 8.90 -13.82
C ASP A 64 -29.85 7.58 -14.31
N ARG A 65 -29.08 6.51 -14.09
CA ARG A 65 -29.47 5.12 -14.36
C ARG A 65 -29.40 4.28 -13.09
N GLY A 66 -29.53 4.94 -11.94
CA GLY A 66 -29.35 4.35 -10.62
C GLY A 66 -27.89 4.30 -10.15
N PRO A 67 -27.70 3.98 -8.85
CA PRO A 67 -26.39 3.86 -8.23
C PRO A 67 -25.56 2.71 -8.83
N PRO A 68 -24.29 2.94 -9.20
CA PRO A 68 -23.41 1.87 -9.65
C PRO A 68 -22.97 0.97 -8.48
N GLY A 69 -22.59 -0.27 -8.76
CA GLY A 69 -21.93 -1.15 -7.78
C GLY A 69 -20.43 -0.87 -7.63
N LEU A 70 -19.82 -0.19 -8.60
CA LEU A 70 -18.40 0.16 -8.61
C LEU A 70 -18.17 1.42 -9.46
N MET A 71 -17.22 2.24 -9.03
CA MET A 71 -16.67 3.35 -9.80
C MET A 71 -15.14 3.35 -9.75
N LYS A 72 -14.48 3.53 -10.90
CA LYS A 72 -13.00 3.68 -11.00
C LYS A 72 -12.64 4.70 -12.07
N LEU A 73 -11.63 5.55 -11.82
CA LEU A 73 -11.15 6.53 -12.80
C LEU A 73 -10.01 5.94 -13.62
N SER A 74 -9.90 6.34 -14.89
CA SER A 74 -8.69 6.04 -15.67
C SER A 74 -7.46 6.70 -15.03
N PRO A 75 -6.23 6.23 -15.31
CA PRO A 75 -5.02 6.77 -14.68
C PRO A 75 -4.77 8.27 -14.94
N ASN A 76 -5.37 8.84 -15.99
CA ASN A 76 -5.33 10.27 -16.29
C ASN A 76 -6.57 11.05 -15.81
N GLY A 77 -7.52 10.39 -15.14
CA GLY A 77 -8.75 10.99 -14.62
C GLY A 77 -9.76 11.45 -15.68
N LYS A 78 -9.56 11.12 -16.96
CA LYS A 78 -10.43 11.59 -18.07
C LYS A 78 -11.64 10.71 -18.34
N LEU A 79 -11.54 9.44 -17.99
CA LEU A 79 -12.61 8.45 -18.14
C LEU A 79 -12.98 7.89 -16.76
N ALA A 80 -14.23 7.46 -16.61
CA ALA A 80 -14.69 6.70 -15.45
C ALA A 80 -15.40 5.42 -15.90
N ILE A 81 -15.16 4.34 -15.16
CA ILE A 81 -15.95 3.11 -15.22
C ILE A 81 -17.07 3.26 -14.20
N LEU A 82 -18.31 3.02 -14.64
CA LEU A 82 -19.46 2.82 -13.77
C LEU A 82 -20.05 1.44 -14.03
N GLN A 83 -19.94 0.53 -13.07
CA GLN A 83 -20.53 -0.80 -13.19
C GLN A 83 -21.94 -0.81 -12.63
N ARG A 84 -22.93 -0.58 -13.50
CA ARG A 84 -24.36 -0.64 -13.14
C ARG A 84 -24.97 -2.02 -13.38
N GLN A 85 -24.32 -2.85 -14.19
CA GLN A 85 -24.75 -4.20 -14.53
C GLN A 85 -23.68 -5.22 -14.14
N VAL A 86 -24.10 -6.46 -13.89
CA VAL A 86 -23.18 -7.53 -13.48
C VAL A 86 -22.24 -7.98 -14.60
N ASN A 87 -22.58 -7.75 -15.87
CA ASN A 87 -21.86 -8.24 -17.05
C ASN A 87 -21.46 -7.14 -18.06
N SER A 88 -21.59 -5.87 -17.68
CA SER A 88 -21.16 -4.74 -18.50
C SER A 88 -20.80 -3.55 -17.63
N VAL A 89 -20.00 -2.64 -18.19
CA VAL A 89 -19.71 -1.34 -17.55
C VAL A 89 -20.04 -0.20 -18.50
N ASP A 90 -20.43 0.94 -17.95
CA ASP A 90 -20.53 2.18 -18.70
C ASP A 90 -19.22 2.97 -18.58
N ILE A 91 -18.66 3.38 -19.71
CA ILE A 91 -17.51 4.27 -19.79
C ILE A 91 -18.02 5.69 -19.93
N VAL A 92 -17.73 6.54 -18.94
CA VAL A 92 -18.10 7.96 -18.91
C VAL A 92 -16.90 8.80 -19.30
N LEU A 93 -17.06 9.68 -20.28
CA LEU A 93 -16.03 10.63 -20.72
C LEU A 93 -16.19 11.92 -19.92
N LEU A 94 -15.40 12.09 -18.88
CA LEU A 94 -15.58 13.16 -17.88
C LEU A 94 -15.35 14.56 -18.48
N GLU A 95 -14.52 14.66 -19.53
CA GLU A 95 -14.24 15.92 -20.22
C GLU A 95 -15.18 16.22 -21.39
N LYS A 96 -16.00 15.26 -21.86
CA LYS A 96 -16.88 15.43 -23.03
C LYS A 96 -18.34 15.40 -22.59
N SER A 97 -19.08 16.48 -22.82
CA SER A 97 -20.51 16.57 -22.48
C SER A 97 -21.41 16.77 -23.70
N ASP A 98 -22.63 16.26 -23.59
CA ASP A 98 -23.77 16.60 -24.43
C ASP A 98 -24.69 17.53 -23.63
N GLY A 99 -24.49 18.84 -23.80
CA GLY A 99 -25.03 19.85 -22.90
C GLY A 99 -24.36 19.79 -21.52
N ALA A 100 -25.14 19.52 -20.47
CA ALA A 100 -24.70 19.49 -19.07
C ALA A 100 -24.36 18.08 -18.54
N THR A 101 -24.43 17.05 -19.40
CA THR A 101 -24.24 15.64 -19.02
C THR A 101 -23.09 15.03 -19.80
N ALA A 102 -22.20 14.31 -19.12
CA ALA A 102 -21.09 13.59 -19.72
C ALA A 102 -21.58 12.55 -20.74
N VAL A 103 -20.82 12.41 -21.82
CA VAL A 103 -21.02 11.37 -22.82
C VAL A 103 -20.63 10.02 -22.22
N GLU A 104 -21.45 9.00 -22.42
CA GLU A 104 -21.16 7.63 -21.96
C GLU A 104 -21.47 6.59 -23.04
N PHE A 105 -20.79 5.44 -22.99
CA PHE A 105 -21.08 4.27 -23.81
C PHE A 105 -20.86 2.97 -23.04
N ASN A 106 -21.61 1.91 -23.39
CA ASN A 106 -21.57 0.64 -22.69
C ASN A 106 -20.54 -0.31 -23.28
N VAL A 107 -19.86 -1.07 -22.42
CA VAL A 107 -18.90 -2.11 -22.77
C VAL A 107 -19.31 -3.43 -22.09
N PRO A 108 -19.92 -4.37 -22.84
CA PRO A 108 -20.30 -5.67 -22.30
C PRO A 108 -19.12 -6.66 -22.30
N THR A 109 -19.17 -7.64 -21.41
CA THR A 109 -18.29 -8.81 -21.50
C THR A 109 -18.55 -9.59 -22.79
N LYS A 110 -17.52 -10.26 -23.31
CA LYS A 110 -17.63 -11.01 -24.57
C LYS A 110 -18.61 -12.17 -24.46
N SER A 111 -18.60 -12.88 -23.32
CA SER A 111 -19.44 -14.06 -23.06
C SER A 111 -20.76 -13.74 -22.35
N ARG A 112 -21.04 -12.47 -22.02
CA ARG A 112 -22.13 -12.04 -21.11
C ARG A 112 -22.02 -12.60 -19.69
N ASP A 113 -20.87 -13.17 -19.32
CA ASP A 113 -20.58 -13.61 -17.96
C ASP A 113 -20.52 -12.42 -17.00
N MET A 114 -20.76 -12.71 -15.73
CA MET A 114 -20.56 -11.77 -14.64
C MET A 114 -19.08 -11.37 -14.53
N ILE A 115 -18.85 -10.07 -14.40
CA ILE A 115 -17.56 -9.45 -14.11
C ILE A 115 -17.27 -9.68 -12.61
N LEU A 116 -16.16 -10.36 -12.31
CA LEU A 116 -15.62 -10.48 -10.95
C LEU A 116 -14.85 -9.21 -10.56
N SER A 117 -14.05 -8.69 -11.50
CA SER A 117 -13.34 -7.42 -11.34
C SER A 117 -13.17 -6.72 -12.68
N VAL A 118 -13.05 -5.40 -12.60
CA VAL A 118 -12.73 -4.52 -13.72
C VAL A 118 -11.66 -3.54 -13.29
N ASP A 119 -10.63 -3.38 -14.13
CA ASP A 119 -9.47 -2.56 -13.84
C ASP A 119 -8.97 -1.80 -15.06
N TRP A 120 -8.49 -0.58 -14.83
CA TRP A 120 -7.77 0.18 -15.85
C TRP A 120 -6.35 -0.35 -16.00
N ILE A 121 -5.98 -0.73 -17.22
CA ILE A 121 -4.61 -1.17 -17.57
C ILE A 121 -3.79 0.00 -18.11
N SER A 122 -4.45 0.91 -18.83
CA SER A 122 -3.88 2.16 -19.32
C SER A 122 -5.00 3.18 -19.49
N ASN A 123 -4.68 4.38 -20.00
CA ASN A 123 -5.67 5.44 -20.21
C ASN A 123 -6.82 5.07 -21.16
N ASN A 124 -6.64 4.05 -22.01
CA ASN A 124 -7.64 3.60 -22.98
C ASN A 124 -7.80 2.07 -23.02
N GLN A 125 -7.33 1.35 -22.00
CA GLN A 125 -7.50 -0.10 -21.91
C GLN A 125 -8.08 -0.48 -20.57
N ILE A 126 -9.07 -1.36 -20.62
CA ILE A 126 -9.69 -1.95 -19.44
C ILE A 126 -9.57 -3.47 -19.51
N LEU A 127 -9.41 -4.09 -18.35
CA LEU A 127 -9.42 -5.52 -18.18
C LEU A 127 -10.71 -5.93 -17.47
N PHE A 128 -11.43 -6.89 -18.03
CA PHE A 128 -12.42 -7.66 -17.28
C PHE A 128 -11.82 -8.98 -16.84
N VAL A 129 -12.09 -9.35 -15.59
CA VAL A 129 -11.92 -10.70 -15.09
C VAL A 129 -13.31 -11.29 -14.87
N THR A 130 -13.62 -12.38 -15.57
CA THR A 130 -14.81 -13.20 -15.33
C THR A 130 -14.40 -14.52 -14.71
N LYS A 131 -15.36 -15.36 -14.33
CA LYS A 131 -15.06 -16.72 -13.84
C LYS A 131 -14.29 -17.56 -14.86
N GLN A 132 -14.44 -17.29 -16.15
CA GLN A 132 -13.92 -18.14 -17.23
C GLN A 132 -12.80 -17.48 -18.04
N SER A 133 -12.63 -16.16 -17.97
CA SER A 133 -11.71 -15.46 -18.85
C SER A 133 -11.19 -14.13 -18.30
N LEU A 134 -9.98 -13.78 -18.75
CA LEU A 134 -9.45 -12.43 -18.77
C LEU A 134 -9.75 -11.83 -20.14
N GLU A 135 -10.35 -10.64 -20.19
CA GLU A 135 -10.72 -9.94 -21.42
C GLU A 135 -10.11 -8.53 -21.41
N LEU A 136 -9.11 -8.28 -22.26
CA LEU A 136 -8.50 -6.96 -22.43
C LEU A 136 -9.22 -6.22 -23.56
N PHE A 137 -9.81 -5.07 -23.25
CA PHE A 137 -10.47 -4.19 -24.21
C PHE A 137 -9.65 -2.93 -24.46
N GLY A 138 -9.66 -2.47 -25.70
CA GLY A 138 -9.21 -1.14 -26.09
C GLY A 138 -10.40 -0.24 -26.38
N LEU A 139 -10.39 0.95 -25.80
CA LEU A 139 -11.45 1.94 -25.92
C LEU A 139 -11.15 2.89 -27.08
N ASN A 140 -12.19 3.21 -27.85
CA ASN A 140 -12.17 4.25 -28.86
C ASN A 140 -13.21 5.32 -28.48
N GLU A 141 -12.72 6.44 -27.95
CA GLU A 141 -13.57 7.52 -27.45
C GLU A 141 -14.39 8.19 -28.56
N ASP A 142 -13.81 8.39 -29.75
CA ASP A 142 -14.46 9.10 -30.85
C ASP A 142 -15.63 8.30 -31.42
N LYS A 143 -15.41 7.00 -31.62
CA LYS A 143 -16.44 6.05 -32.06
C LYS A 143 -17.34 5.60 -30.92
N ARG A 144 -17.00 5.92 -29.65
CA ARG A 144 -17.73 5.50 -28.45
C ARG A 144 -17.94 3.98 -28.41
N THR A 145 -16.87 3.25 -28.66
CA THR A 145 -16.87 1.78 -28.77
C THR A 145 -15.68 1.18 -28.05
N ALA A 146 -15.79 -0.08 -27.70
CA ALA A 146 -14.68 -0.88 -27.20
C ALA A 146 -14.45 -2.09 -28.13
N LYS A 147 -13.19 -2.48 -28.28
CA LYS A 147 -12.79 -3.67 -29.03
C LYS A 147 -11.98 -4.59 -28.14
N VAL A 148 -12.34 -5.87 -28.13
CA VAL A 148 -11.51 -6.91 -27.49
C VAL A 148 -10.16 -6.97 -28.22
N LEU A 149 -9.08 -6.73 -27.47
CA LEU A 149 -7.71 -6.83 -27.94
C LEU A 149 -7.17 -8.25 -27.72
N ARG A 150 -7.46 -8.82 -26.54
CA ARG A 150 -6.95 -10.14 -26.16
C ARG A 150 -7.84 -10.81 -25.14
N THR A 151 -7.91 -12.14 -25.19
CA THR A 151 -8.59 -12.96 -24.18
C THR A 151 -7.67 -14.09 -23.72
N SER A 152 -7.78 -14.49 -22.46
CA SER A 152 -7.13 -15.68 -21.91
C SER A 152 -8.10 -16.45 -21.03
N ASN A 153 -8.15 -17.77 -21.17
CA ASN A 153 -9.01 -18.59 -20.34
C ASN A 153 -8.45 -18.72 -18.93
N VAL A 154 -9.32 -18.65 -17.92
CA VAL A 154 -9.00 -18.85 -16.49
C VAL A 154 -10.18 -19.55 -15.80
N SER A 155 -9.96 -20.01 -14.57
CA SER A 155 -11.03 -20.50 -13.69
C SER A 155 -10.98 -19.70 -12.39
N ALA A 156 -11.50 -18.48 -12.44
CA ALA A 156 -11.35 -17.48 -11.40
C ALA A 156 -12.48 -17.56 -10.37
N SER A 157 -12.13 -17.57 -9.09
CA SER A 157 -13.07 -17.38 -7.98
C SER A 157 -13.16 -15.90 -7.57
N TRP A 158 -12.02 -15.22 -7.50
CA TRP A 158 -11.86 -13.78 -7.28
C TRP A 158 -10.52 -13.33 -7.87
N SER A 159 -10.27 -12.02 -7.93
CA SER A 159 -9.00 -11.48 -8.45
C SER A 159 -8.61 -10.17 -7.79
N ILE A 160 -7.31 -9.92 -7.67
CA ILE A 160 -6.75 -8.64 -7.22
C ILE A 160 -5.87 -8.06 -8.33
N TYR A 161 -6.04 -6.79 -8.64
CA TYR A 161 -5.16 -6.05 -9.54
C TYR A 161 -4.20 -5.18 -8.76
N TYR A 162 -2.92 -5.26 -9.10
CA TYR A 162 -1.86 -4.41 -8.58
C TYR A 162 -1.33 -3.54 -9.72
N ALA A 163 -1.90 -2.33 -9.82
CA ALA A 163 -1.66 -1.40 -10.92
C ALA A 163 -0.19 -1.05 -11.10
N LYS A 164 0.57 -0.88 -10.01
CA LYS A 164 1.99 -0.47 -10.03
C LYS A 164 2.90 -1.42 -10.81
N SER A 165 2.51 -2.68 -10.98
CA SER A 165 3.24 -3.67 -11.81
C SER A 165 2.40 -4.22 -12.97
N SER A 166 1.19 -3.67 -13.20
CA SER A 166 0.20 -4.25 -14.11
C SER A 166 -0.01 -5.75 -13.88
N LEU A 167 -0.08 -6.15 -12.61
CA LEU A 167 -0.13 -7.54 -12.18
C LEU A 167 -1.55 -7.88 -11.72
N VAL A 168 -2.13 -8.94 -12.27
CA VAL A 168 -3.40 -9.51 -11.82
C VAL A 168 -3.11 -10.83 -11.12
N VAL A 169 -3.61 -11.01 -9.90
CA VAL A 169 -3.56 -12.29 -9.19
C VAL A 169 -4.97 -12.85 -9.15
N VAL A 170 -5.15 -14.04 -9.74
CA VAL A 170 -6.43 -14.75 -9.77
C VAL A 170 -6.37 -15.91 -8.80
N ALA A 171 -7.37 -16.04 -7.93
CA ALA A 171 -7.54 -17.24 -7.13
C ALA A 171 -8.35 -18.29 -7.86
N THR A 172 -7.89 -19.53 -7.75
CA THR A 172 -8.43 -20.68 -8.48
C THR A 172 -8.53 -21.90 -7.55
N GLY A 173 -9.21 -22.95 -8.02
CA GLY A 173 -9.41 -24.18 -7.25
C GLY A 173 -10.59 -24.11 -6.28
N SER A 174 -10.96 -25.25 -5.69
CA SER A 174 -12.18 -25.38 -4.85
C SER A 174 -12.16 -24.48 -3.60
N ASN A 175 -11.00 -24.37 -2.96
CA ASN A 175 -10.81 -23.58 -1.73
C ASN A 175 -10.20 -22.20 -2.00
N CYS A 176 -10.07 -21.82 -3.27
CA CYS A 176 -9.46 -20.55 -3.71
C CYS A 176 -7.99 -20.36 -3.24
N THR A 177 -7.28 -21.44 -2.89
CA THR A 177 -5.93 -21.39 -2.31
C THR A 177 -4.81 -21.41 -3.35
N THR A 178 -5.11 -21.71 -4.61
CA THR A 178 -4.13 -21.68 -5.70
C THR A 178 -4.17 -20.31 -6.37
N LEU A 179 -3.10 -19.53 -6.21
CA LEU A 179 -2.98 -18.19 -6.78
C LEU A 179 -2.21 -18.25 -8.10
N GLN A 180 -2.82 -17.66 -9.14
CA GLN A 180 -2.31 -17.61 -10.50
C GLN A 180 -2.07 -16.15 -10.92
N PRO A 181 -0.81 -15.69 -10.93
CA PRO A 181 -0.49 -14.33 -11.37
C PRO A 181 -0.41 -14.22 -12.90
N PHE A 182 -0.78 -13.05 -13.42
CA PHE A 182 -0.66 -12.64 -14.82
C PHE A 182 -0.13 -11.20 -14.91
N LEU A 183 0.91 -10.97 -15.71
CA LEU A 183 1.28 -9.62 -16.12
C LEU A 183 0.45 -9.21 -17.33
N VAL A 184 -0.10 -7.99 -17.29
CA VAL A 184 -0.90 -7.38 -18.36
C VAL A 184 -0.13 -6.20 -18.91
N GLN A 185 0.82 -6.46 -19.81
CA GLN A 185 1.76 -5.46 -20.32
C GLN A 185 1.80 -5.51 -21.85
N HIS A 186 1.96 -4.35 -22.49
CA HIS A 186 2.07 -4.22 -23.94
C HIS A 186 0.91 -4.89 -24.72
N GLY A 187 -0.31 -4.88 -24.14
CA GLY A 187 -1.49 -5.53 -24.73
C GLY A 187 -1.46 -7.07 -24.71
N GLN A 188 -0.54 -7.66 -23.94
CA GLN A 188 -0.36 -9.11 -23.84
C GLN A 188 -0.57 -9.59 -22.40
N PHE A 189 -1.00 -10.86 -22.28
CA PHE A 189 -1.00 -11.58 -21.02
C PHE A 189 0.25 -12.46 -20.92
N THR A 190 1.03 -12.28 -19.86
CA THR A 190 2.13 -13.18 -19.50
C THR A 190 1.74 -13.92 -18.22
N ARG A 191 1.40 -15.20 -18.36
CA ARG A 191 1.05 -16.07 -17.23
C ARG A 191 2.31 -16.46 -16.46
N LEU A 192 2.36 -16.17 -15.16
CA LEU A 192 3.45 -16.59 -14.28
C LEU A 192 3.20 -18.00 -13.73
N LYS A 193 4.17 -18.61 -13.07
CA LYS A 193 3.95 -19.87 -12.36
C LYS A 193 2.98 -19.66 -11.19
N ASN A 194 1.97 -20.52 -11.08
CA ASN A 194 1.06 -20.53 -9.93
C ASN A 194 1.76 -21.05 -8.67
N PHE A 195 1.16 -20.79 -7.52
CA PHE A 195 1.60 -21.30 -6.23
C PHE A 195 0.40 -21.50 -5.32
N ASP A 196 0.55 -22.39 -4.33
CA ASP A 196 -0.48 -22.67 -3.35
C ASP A 196 -0.20 -21.95 -2.03
N VAL A 197 -1.26 -21.44 -1.42
CA VAL A 197 -1.22 -20.87 -0.08
C VAL A 197 -1.29 -22.01 0.95
N GLU A 198 -0.35 -22.02 1.88
CA GLU A 198 -0.18 -23.08 2.88
C GLU A 198 -0.92 -22.73 4.17
N PHE A 199 -2.03 -23.42 4.47
CA PHE A 199 -2.80 -23.21 5.69
C PHE A 199 -2.29 -24.02 6.90
N GLY A 200 -1.25 -24.86 6.72
CA GLY A 200 -0.63 -25.68 7.78
C GLY A 200 -1.51 -26.81 8.35
N THR A 201 -2.83 -26.72 8.17
CA THR A 201 -3.82 -27.74 8.49
C THR A 201 -4.89 -27.76 7.40
N PRO A 202 -5.59 -28.89 7.17
CA PRO A 202 -6.71 -28.93 6.23
C PRO A 202 -7.82 -28.00 6.74
N SER A 203 -7.97 -26.84 6.11
CA SER A 203 -9.10 -25.93 6.28
C SER A 203 -10.12 -26.21 5.18
N ASN A 204 -11.39 -26.35 5.57
CA ASN A 204 -12.52 -26.33 4.63
C ASN A 204 -12.93 -24.89 4.28
N GLU A 205 -12.19 -23.89 4.77
CA GLU A 205 -12.47 -22.49 4.52
C GLU A 205 -11.84 -22.04 3.20
N ASN A 206 -12.59 -21.24 2.46
CA ASN A 206 -12.12 -20.63 1.22
C ASN A 206 -11.24 -19.43 1.57
N LEU A 207 -10.10 -19.31 0.88
CA LEU A 207 -9.33 -18.07 0.91
C LEU A 207 -10.16 -16.96 0.25
N LEU A 208 -10.38 -15.86 0.96
CA LEU A 208 -11.17 -14.72 0.50
C LEU A 208 -10.25 -13.60 -0.01
N GLU A 209 -10.76 -12.81 -0.95
CA GLU A 209 -10.05 -11.64 -1.52
C GLU A 209 -9.58 -10.67 -0.43
N LYS A 210 -10.45 -10.37 0.55
CA LYS A 210 -10.16 -9.43 1.66
C LYS A 210 -8.98 -9.86 2.55
N ASP A 211 -8.61 -11.14 2.53
CA ASP A 211 -7.53 -11.69 3.35
C ASP A 211 -6.20 -11.72 2.58
N VAL A 212 -6.15 -11.19 1.35
CA VAL A 212 -4.97 -11.14 0.50
C VAL A 212 -4.63 -9.69 0.14
N THR A 213 -3.35 -9.34 0.22
CA THR A 213 -2.85 -8.01 -0.17
C THR A 213 -1.63 -8.17 -1.08
N VAL A 214 -1.65 -7.50 -2.24
CA VAL A 214 -0.48 -7.46 -3.15
C VAL A 214 0.21 -6.12 -3.01
N THR A 215 1.52 -6.11 -2.78
CA THR A 215 2.26 -4.87 -2.52
C THR A 215 3.74 -5.01 -2.88
N SER A 216 4.48 -3.90 -2.81
CA SER A 216 5.94 -3.89 -2.92
C SER A 216 6.55 -3.72 -1.53
N LEU A 217 7.50 -4.59 -1.20
CA LEU A 217 8.22 -4.59 0.06
C LEU A 217 9.72 -4.70 -0.23
N TYR A 218 10.49 -3.69 0.14
CA TYR A 218 11.93 -3.62 -0.09
C TYR A 218 12.34 -3.94 -1.55
N GLY A 219 11.60 -3.41 -2.52
CA GLY A 219 11.90 -3.59 -3.94
C GLY A 219 11.56 -4.99 -4.47
N LYS A 220 10.70 -5.73 -3.76
CA LYS A 220 10.15 -7.02 -4.17
C LYS A 220 8.64 -6.95 -4.20
N ILE A 221 8.01 -7.62 -5.18
CA ILE A 221 6.56 -7.77 -5.18
C ILE A 221 6.19 -8.95 -4.30
N CYS A 222 5.30 -8.71 -3.34
CA CYS A 222 4.86 -9.69 -2.37
C CYS A 222 3.34 -9.86 -2.42
N VAL A 223 2.90 -11.09 -2.22
CA VAL A 223 1.50 -11.44 -1.91
C VAL A 223 1.46 -11.79 -0.43
N MET A 224 0.77 -10.97 0.35
CA MET A 224 0.55 -11.17 1.77
C MET A 224 -0.79 -11.87 1.97
N VAL A 225 -0.83 -12.92 2.80
CA VAL A 225 -2.03 -13.70 3.06
C VAL A 225 -2.25 -13.83 4.56
N LEU A 226 -3.37 -13.31 5.02
CA LEU A 226 -3.79 -13.39 6.40
C LEU A 226 -4.38 -14.78 6.67
N ARG A 227 -3.77 -15.52 7.60
CA ARG A 227 -4.19 -16.87 7.97
C ARG A 227 -4.78 -16.85 9.37
N TYR A 228 -6.08 -17.09 9.46
CA TYR A 228 -6.76 -17.34 10.72
C TYR A 228 -6.51 -18.78 11.17
N SER A 229 -6.15 -18.98 12.43
CA SER A 229 -6.04 -20.34 12.95
C SER A 229 -7.43 -20.96 13.11
N VAL A 230 -7.57 -22.20 12.65
CA VAL A 230 -8.77 -23.01 12.89
C VAL A 230 -8.77 -23.47 14.35
N ARG A 231 -9.95 -23.45 15.01
CA ARG A 231 -10.21 -23.99 16.37
C ARG A 231 -9.47 -23.30 17.53
N GLY A 232 -9.89 -22.07 17.89
CA GLY A 232 -9.66 -21.51 19.23
C GLY A 232 -8.21 -21.19 19.63
N ALA A 233 -7.25 -21.35 18.72
CA ALA A 233 -5.88 -20.90 18.93
C ALA A 233 -5.76 -19.40 18.61
N THR A 234 -5.00 -18.69 19.44
CA THR A 234 -4.75 -17.24 19.38
C THR A 234 -3.79 -16.80 18.27
N THR A 235 -3.36 -17.72 17.40
CA THR A 235 -2.25 -17.50 16.47
C THR A 235 -2.77 -17.20 15.07
N THR A 236 -3.19 -15.96 14.82
CA THR A 236 -3.29 -15.45 13.44
C THR A 236 -1.88 -15.08 12.97
N ASP A 237 -1.54 -15.47 11.75
CA ASP A 237 -0.27 -15.11 11.12
C ASP A 237 -0.51 -14.40 9.79
N LEU A 238 0.40 -13.51 9.40
CA LEU A 238 0.45 -12.93 8.06
C LEU A 238 1.61 -13.58 7.30
N LEU A 239 1.30 -14.40 6.30
CA LEU A 239 2.28 -15.03 5.43
C LEU A 239 2.66 -14.09 4.29
N ILE A 240 3.94 -14.04 3.93
CA ILE A 240 4.45 -13.19 2.84
C ILE A 240 5.09 -14.09 1.79
N TYR A 241 4.48 -14.13 0.61
CA TYR A 241 5.00 -14.82 -0.56
C TYR A 241 5.73 -13.82 -1.46
N GLU A 242 7.01 -14.06 -1.75
CA GLU A 242 7.80 -13.23 -2.68
C GLU A 242 7.63 -13.75 -4.11
N LEU A 243 7.25 -12.88 -5.04
CA LEU A 243 7.23 -13.20 -6.46
C LEU A 243 8.66 -13.05 -7.03
N PRO A 244 9.23 -14.11 -7.62
CA PRO A 244 10.59 -14.07 -8.14
C PRO A 244 10.68 -13.21 -9.41
N SER A 245 11.85 -12.60 -9.65
CA SER A 245 12.12 -11.88 -10.90
C SER A 245 12.13 -12.80 -12.13
N ASP A 246 12.47 -14.08 -11.94
CA ASP A 246 12.28 -15.12 -12.96
C ASP A 246 10.80 -15.52 -13.03
N LEU A 247 10.14 -15.13 -14.11
CA LEU A 247 8.70 -15.33 -14.32
C LEU A 247 8.27 -16.80 -14.40
N ASN A 248 9.22 -17.73 -14.62
CA ASN A 248 8.94 -19.17 -14.68
C ASN A 248 8.98 -19.86 -13.30
N SER A 249 9.50 -19.17 -12.29
CA SER A 249 9.59 -19.67 -10.93
C SER A 249 8.32 -19.34 -10.14
N ALA A 250 7.85 -20.28 -9.32
CA ALA A 250 6.71 -20.06 -8.43
C ALA A 250 7.09 -19.09 -7.30
N ALA A 251 6.10 -18.35 -6.78
CA ALA A 251 6.28 -17.56 -5.56
C ALA A 251 6.60 -18.49 -4.38
N LYS A 252 7.43 -17.99 -3.45
CA LYS A 252 7.84 -18.76 -2.26
C LYS A 252 7.44 -18.01 -1.00
N MET A 253 6.91 -18.73 -0.01
CA MET A 253 6.71 -18.17 1.33
C MET A 253 8.08 -17.80 1.90
N LYS A 254 8.25 -16.51 2.18
CA LYS A 254 9.51 -15.92 2.63
C LYS A 254 9.47 -15.59 4.12
N TYR A 255 8.35 -15.04 4.59
CA TYR A 255 8.16 -14.60 5.96
C TYR A 255 6.79 -15.01 6.51
N SER A 256 6.74 -15.26 7.82
CA SER A 256 5.53 -15.44 8.62
C SER A 256 5.56 -14.44 9.78
N LEU A 257 4.60 -13.52 9.81
CA LEU A 257 4.49 -12.53 10.87
C LEU A 257 3.47 -12.99 11.91
N THR A 258 3.92 -13.21 13.14
CA THR A 258 3.05 -13.67 14.22
C THR A 258 2.29 -12.49 14.83
N LEU A 259 0.96 -12.51 14.72
CA LEU A 259 0.10 -11.42 15.20
C LEU A 259 -0.30 -11.60 16.67
N GLY A 260 -0.41 -12.84 17.13
CA GLY A 260 -0.72 -13.16 18.54
C GLY A 260 -2.13 -12.79 19.01
N CYS A 261 -3.02 -12.40 18.09
CA CYS A 261 -4.43 -12.13 18.34
C CYS A 261 -5.29 -12.63 17.18
N SER A 262 -6.61 -12.64 17.36
CA SER A 262 -7.60 -13.01 16.33
C SER A 262 -8.67 -11.94 16.23
N GLY A 263 -9.19 -11.73 15.02
CA GLY A 263 -10.20 -10.70 14.75
C GLY A 263 -10.08 -10.13 13.35
N GLY A 264 -10.78 -9.03 13.10
CA GLY A 264 -10.65 -8.28 11.85
C GLY A 264 -9.34 -7.48 11.82
N PHE A 265 -8.57 -7.67 10.76
CA PHE A 265 -7.29 -6.99 10.55
C PHE A 265 -7.36 -6.08 9.32
N GLY A 266 -6.72 -4.92 9.42
CA GLY A 266 -6.36 -4.09 8.28
C GLY A 266 -4.85 -4.08 8.09
N ILE A 267 -4.38 -3.98 6.85
CA ILE A 267 -2.94 -4.02 6.53
C ILE A 267 -2.59 -2.77 5.72
N HIS A 268 -1.52 -2.11 6.13
CA HIS A 268 -0.84 -1.04 5.40
C HIS A 268 0.63 -1.42 5.17
N VAL A 269 1.20 -0.96 4.06
CA VAL A 269 2.65 -1.01 3.84
C VAL A 269 3.16 0.40 3.59
N ILE A 270 3.84 0.94 4.59
CA ILE A 270 4.27 2.35 4.65
C ILE A 270 5.79 2.37 4.80
N ASP A 271 6.50 2.92 3.81
CA ASP A 271 7.96 3.00 3.82
C ASP A 271 8.66 1.64 4.11
N ASN A 272 8.14 0.59 3.47
CA ASN A 272 8.55 -0.82 3.64
C ASN A 272 8.32 -1.40 5.04
N LEU A 273 7.54 -0.73 5.90
CA LEU A 273 7.02 -1.31 7.13
C LEU A 273 5.64 -1.90 6.89
N ILE A 274 5.44 -3.10 7.42
CA ILE A 274 4.13 -3.74 7.41
C ILE A 274 3.44 -3.34 8.70
N VAL A 275 2.31 -2.63 8.57
CA VAL A 275 1.49 -2.19 9.70
C VAL A 275 0.20 -2.99 9.69
N VAL A 276 -0.01 -3.79 10.73
CA VAL A 276 -1.20 -4.62 10.89
C VAL A 276 -2.06 -4.03 12.00
N HIS A 277 -3.23 -3.54 11.64
CA HIS A 277 -4.19 -2.92 12.55
C HIS A 277 -5.18 -3.95 13.06
N HIS A 278 -5.42 -3.98 14.37
CA HIS A 278 -6.46 -4.77 14.99
C HIS A 278 -7.49 -3.85 15.66
N GLN A 279 -8.66 -3.71 15.03
CA GLN A 279 -9.70 -2.78 15.47
C GLN A 279 -10.21 -3.12 16.88
N GLY A 280 -10.45 -4.40 17.18
CA GLY A 280 -11.07 -4.82 18.44
C GLY A 280 -10.26 -4.53 19.71
N ILE A 281 -8.94 -4.30 19.61
CA ILE A 281 -8.08 -3.94 20.75
C ILE A 281 -7.47 -2.55 20.58
N ALA A 282 -7.82 -1.82 19.51
CA ALA A 282 -7.28 -0.51 19.18
C ALA A 282 -5.74 -0.46 19.17
N LYS A 283 -5.10 -1.48 18.56
CA LYS A 283 -3.63 -1.57 18.41
C LYS A 283 -3.21 -1.81 16.98
N SER A 284 -1.96 -1.48 16.71
CA SER A 284 -1.30 -1.64 15.43
C SER A 284 0.10 -2.20 15.68
N MET A 285 0.38 -3.30 14.99
CA MET A 285 1.65 -4.02 15.04
C MET A 285 2.48 -3.63 13.83
N ILE A 286 3.70 -3.16 14.06
CA ILE A 286 4.61 -2.72 13.00
C ILE A 286 5.73 -3.76 12.88
N PHE A 287 5.96 -4.23 11.67
CA PHE A 287 7.01 -5.20 11.35
C PHE A 287 8.01 -4.59 10.36
N ASP A 288 9.29 -4.86 10.61
CA ASP A 288 10.37 -4.56 9.68
C ASP A 288 11.17 -5.84 9.39
N VAL A 289 10.90 -6.45 8.24
CA VAL A 289 11.58 -7.70 7.84
C VAL A 289 13.06 -7.49 7.52
N ALA A 290 13.49 -6.25 7.20
CA ALA A 290 14.88 -5.95 6.87
C ALA A 290 15.81 -5.92 8.09
N LEU A 291 15.26 -5.86 9.31
CA LEU A 291 16.06 -5.99 10.55
C LEU A 291 16.56 -7.42 10.77
N SER A 292 15.92 -8.42 10.14
CA SER A 292 16.29 -9.83 10.28
C SER A 292 15.91 -10.62 9.03
N PRO A 293 16.49 -10.31 7.86
CA PRO A 293 16.02 -10.80 6.56
C PRO A 293 16.18 -12.31 6.35
N ASN A 294 17.00 -12.95 7.19
CA ASN A 294 17.28 -14.39 7.18
C ASN A 294 16.37 -15.19 8.12
N ARG A 295 15.55 -14.53 8.94
CA ARG A 295 14.60 -15.21 9.81
C ARG A 295 13.29 -15.42 9.05
N PRO A 296 12.73 -16.64 9.02
CA PRO A 296 11.44 -16.88 8.38
C PRO A 296 10.27 -16.38 9.23
N THR A 297 10.43 -16.28 10.55
CA THR A 297 9.36 -15.86 11.47
C THR A 297 9.73 -14.55 12.15
N HIS A 298 8.77 -13.63 12.23
CA HIS A 298 8.94 -12.33 12.87
C HIS A 298 7.82 -12.06 13.88
N SER A 299 8.20 -11.50 15.02
CA SER A 299 7.29 -10.86 15.97
C SER A 299 7.19 -9.36 15.68
N PRO A 300 6.14 -8.65 16.14
CA PRO A 300 6.03 -7.21 15.98
C PRO A 300 7.26 -6.51 16.55
N LEU A 301 7.81 -5.55 15.80
CA LEU A 301 8.88 -4.67 16.28
C LEU A 301 8.31 -3.65 17.27
N ILE A 302 7.13 -3.11 16.95
CA ILE A 302 6.42 -2.09 17.74
C ILE A 302 4.95 -2.45 17.80
N THR A 303 4.31 -2.29 18.96
CA THR A 303 2.86 -2.42 19.15
C THR A 303 2.29 -1.18 19.80
N VAL A 304 1.59 -0.35 19.02
CA VAL A 304 1.14 0.99 19.42
C VAL A 304 -0.29 1.25 18.98
N SER A 305 -0.94 2.24 19.58
CA SER A 305 -2.21 2.74 19.08
C SER A 305 -1.96 3.92 18.13
N ILE A 306 -2.79 4.06 17.10
CA ILE A 306 -2.86 5.28 16.29
C ILE A 306 -3.18 6.45 17.24
N LYS A 307 -2.53 7.59 17.03
CA LYS A 307 -2.86 8.84 17.69
C LYS A 307 -3.49 9.80 16.68
N PRO A 308 -4.49 10.61 17.05
CA PRO A 308 -4.99 11.65 16.15
C PRO A 308 -3.92 12.72 16.00
N SER A 309 -3.76 13.25 14.80
CA SER A 309 -2.93 14.43 14.57
C SER A 309 -3.55 15.63 15.30
N PRO A 310 -2.77 16.45 16.01
CA PRO A 310 -3.28 17.64 16.70
C PRO A 310 -3.83 18.71 15.72
N VAL A 311 -3.45 18.62 14.44
CA VAL A 311 -3.86 19.54 13.37
C VAL A 311 -5.29 19.27 12.90
N CYS A 312 -5.78 18.03 13.03
CA CYS A 312 -7.13 17.67 12.62
C CYS A 312 -8.14 18.06 13.70
N GLN A 313 -9.07 18.97 13.36
CA GLN A 313 -10.13 19.42 14.26
C GLN A 313 -11.49 19.29 13.55
N PRO A 314 -12.44 18.50 14.08
CA PRO A 314 -12.31 17.68 15.29
C PRO A 314 -11.32 16.51 15.11
N PRO A 315 -10.75 15.96 16.21
CA PRO A 315 -9.89 14.79 16.14
C PRO A 315 -10.64 13.59 15.52
N PRO A 316 -9.98 12.78 14.66
CA PRO A 316 -10.60 11.58 14.09
C PRO A 316 -11.00 10.57 15.16
N ALA A 317 -12.19 10.00 15.04
CA ALA A 317 -12.60 8.86 15.87
C ALA A 317 -11.81 7.62 15.44
N LEU A 318 -10.98 7.07 16.33
CA LEU A 318 -10.04 6.01 15.97
C LEU A 318 -10.61 4.60 16.12
N TYR A 319 -10.19 3.69 15.23
CA TYR A 319 -10.52 2.25 15.26
C TYR A 319 -12.03 1.95 15.25
N ILE A 320 -12.84 2.82 14.63
CA ILE A 320 -14.27 2.55 14.49
C ILE A 320 -14.49 1.36 13.54
N PRO A 321 -15.54 0.54 13.75
CA PRO A 321 -15.76 -0.68 12.97
C PRO A 321 -15.99 -0.45 11.47
N LEU A 322 -16.47 0.74 11.09
CA LEU A 322 -16.83 1.09 9.72
C LEU A 322 -15.65 1.65 8.89
N TRP A 323 -14.46 1.72 9.47
CA TRP A 323 -13.28 2.14 8.73
C TRP A 323 -12.93 1.18 7.60
N SER A 324 -12.65 1.76 6.44
CA SER A 324 -12.02 1.05 5.33
C SER A 324 -10.57 1.50 5.21
N MET A 325 -9.66 0.54 5.05
CA MET A 325 -8.22 0.79 4.94
C MET A 325 -7.75 0.42 3.54
N PHE A 326 -7.05 1.35 2.89
CA PHE A 326 -6.52 1.16 1.55
C PHE A 326 -5.03 1.43 1.51
N GLN A 327 -4.31 0.72 0.64
CA GLN A 327 -2.88 0.90 0.44
C GLN A 327 -2.57 2.27 -0.17
N PRO A 328 -1.40 2.86 0.13
CA PRO A 328 -0.43 2.37 1.10
C PRO A 328 -0.78 2.76 2.55
N ASP A 329 -1.46 3.89 2.76
CA ASP A 329 -1.58 4.58 4.05
C ASP A 329 -2.92 5.33 4.22
N ILE A 330 -3.98 4.86 3.56
CA ILE A 330 -5.28 5.54 3.54
C ILE A 330 -6.26 4.91 4.52
N VAL A 331 -6.95 5.74 5.28
CA VAL A 331 -8.10 5.36 6.12
C VAL A 331 -9.32 6.19 5.71
N VAL A 332 -10.42 5.53 5.40
CA VAL A 332 -11.70 6.17 5.05
C VAL A 332 -12.71 5.93 6.17
N ASP A 333 -13.28 7.03 6.67
CA ASP A 333 -14.45 7.05 7.54
C ASP A 333 -15.68 7.48 6.72
N PRO A 334 -16.49 6.50 6.26
CA PRO A 334 -17.65 6.80 5.41
C PRO A 334 -18.78 7.51 6.18
N VAL A 335 -18.82 7.39 7.51
CA VAL A 335 -19.85 8.01 8.36
C VAL A 335 -19.53 9.48 8.58
N ALA A 336 -18.27 9.79 8.89
CA ALA A 336 -17.83 11.18 9.01
C ALA A 336 -17.69 11.88 7.66
N GLY A 337 -17.63 11.13 6.55
CA GLY A 337 -17.33 11.68 5.22
C GLY A 337 -15.88 12.15 5.14
N MET A 338 -14.94 11.41 5.73
CA MET A 338 -13.54 11.84 5.84
C MET A 338 -12.58 10.77 5.35
N MET A 339 -11.62 11.18 4.53
CA MET A 339 -10.48 10.35 4.13
C MET A 339 -9.22 10.95 4.74
N TYR A 340 -8.42 10.10 5.40
CA TYR A 340 -7.25 10.50 6.15
C TYR A 340 -6.00 9.76 5.64
N GLN A 341 -4.86 10.44 5.75
CA GLN A 341 -3.55 9.79 5.64
C GLN A 341 -3.06 9.31 7.00
N LEU A 342 -2.58 8.06 7.05
CA LEU A 342 -1.84 7.50 8.17
C LEU A 342 -0.35 7.81 8.01
N THR A 343 0.22 8.53 8.97
CA THR A 343 1.60 9.01 8.90
C THR A 343 2.49 8.24 9.88
N LEU A 344 3.66 7.82 9.39
CA LEU A 344 4.73 7.23 10.19
C LEU A 344 5.62 8.33 10.79
N ARG A 345 5.72 8.38 12.11
CA ARG A 345 6.51 9.37 12.86
C ARG A 345 7.78 8.74 13.40
N CYS A 346 8.80 8.59 12.53
CA CYS A 346 10.09 7.98 12.87
C CYS A 346 10.82 8.69 14.02
N SER A 347 10.60 9.99 14.23
CA SER A 347 11.15 10.74 15.37
C SER A 347 10.71 10.16 16.72
N LEU A 348 9.55 9.49 16.78
CA LEU A 348 9.03 8.85 17.99
C LEU A 348 9.48 7.38 18.13
N ALA A 349 10.26 6.84 17.18
CA ALA A 349 10.67 5.44 17.21
C ALA A 349 11.54 5.11 18.44
N HIS A 350 12.25 6.09 19.00
CA HIS A 350 13.08 5.93 20.18
C HIS A 350 12.28 5.61 21.47
N GLU A 351 10.99 5.93 21.49
CA GLU A 351 10.08 5.61 22.60
C GLU A 351 9.79 4.11 22.67
N GLU A 352 9.83 3.42 21.51
CA GLU A 352 9.42 2.03 21.35
C GLU A 352 10.62 1.09 21.13
N ILE A 353 11.67 1.56 20.45
CA ILE A 353 12.89 0.78 20.16
C ILE A 353 14.01 1.22 21.10
N HIS A 354 14.16 0.50 22.22
CA HIS A 354 15.16 0.84 23.25
C HIS A 354 16.59 0.44 22.88
N GLU A 355 16.79 -0.64 22.11
CA GLU A 355 18.12 -1.03 21.66
C GLU A 355 18.64 -0.05 20.60
N LYS A 356 19.62 0.77 20.96
CA LYS A 356 20.13 1.88 20.12
C LYS A 356 20.66 1.42 18.76
N ALA A 357 21.35 0.28 18.71
CA ALA A 357 21.83 -0.26 17.45
C ALA A 357 20.68 -0.64 16.51
N MET A 358 19.63 -1.26 17.05
CA MET A 358 18.42 -1.61 16.29
C MET A 358 17.64 -0.36 15.87
N LEU A 359 17.53 0.65 16.73
CA LEU A 359 16.90 1.93 16.40
C LEU A 359 17.60 2.61 15.21
N ILE A 360 18.93 2.70 15.23
CA ILE A 360 19.70 3.32 14.14
C ILE A 360 19.55 2.49 12.86
N GLU A 361 19.62 1.16 12.95
CA GLU A 361 19.41 0.25 11.81
C GLU A 361 18.00 0.40 11.20
N PHE A 362 16.97 0.49 12.05
CA PHE A 362 15.60 0.79 11.64
C PHE A 362 15.53 2.12 10.90
N LEU A 363 16.10 3.18 11.45
CA LEU A 363 16.08 4.53 10.86
C LEU A 363 16.84 4.58 9.52
N ILE A 364 17.91 3.80 9.35
CA ILE A 364 18.67 3.72 8.09
C ILE A 364 17.81 3.19 6.94
N HIS A 365 16.81 2.33 7.23
CA HIS A 365 15.88 1.82 6.24
C HIS A 365 14.71 2.77 5.92
N ARG A 366 14.61 3.91 6.61
CA ARG A 366 13.49 4.85 6.45
C ARG A 366 13.78 5.96 5.47
N THR A 367 12.82 6.24 4.59
CA THR A 367 12.93 7.30 3.59
C THR A 367 12.94 8.68 4.27
N GLY A 368 13.86 9.55 3.84
CA GLY A 368 13.93 10.94 4.32
C GLY A 368 14.46 11.14 5.75
N GLN A 369 14.96 10.10 6.43
CA GLN A 369 15.36 10.18 7.85
C GLN A 369 16.86 10.46 8.06
N LYS A 370 17.57 11.01 7.08
CA LYS A 370 19.04 11.22 7.13
C LYS A 370 19.49 11.95 8.40
N GLN A 371 18.86 13.09 8.70
CA GLN A 371 19.25 13.91 9.83
C GLN A 371 19.01 13.17 11.16
N LEU A 372 17.86 12.50 11.28
CA LEU A 372 17.52 11.71 12.46
C LEU A 372 18.49 10.54 12.68
N VAL A 373 18.96 9.87 11.61
CA VAL A 373 20.01 8.84 11.68
C VAL A 373 21.31 9.43 12.23
N LEU A 374 21.76 10.57 11.68
CA LEU A 374 23.00 11.22 12.09
C LEU A 374 22.97 11.67 13.55
N ASP A 375 21.88 12.33 13.97
CA ASP A 375 21.72 12.82 15.34
C ASP A 375 21.65 11.66 16.34
N THR A 376 20.89 10.62 16.02
CA THR A 376 20.77 9.43 16.89
C THR A 376 22.12 8.71 17.01
N LEU A 377 22.83 8.52 15.90
CA LEU A 377 24.16 7.89 15.91
C LEU A 377 25.17 8.71 16.72
N LEU A 378 25.24 10.04 16.52
CA LEU A 378 26.15 10.90 17.28
C LEU A 378 25.88 10.83 18.78
N ASN A 379 24.61 10.94 19.16
CA ASN A 379 24.21 10.92 20.57
C ASN A 379 24.58 9.59 21.23
N SER A 380 24.31 8.46 20.56
CA SER A 380 24.68 7.14 21.08
C SER A 380 26.19 6.90 21.12
N LEU A 381 26.97 7.48 20.20
CA LEU A 381 28.43 7.45 20.27
C LEU A 381 28.98 8.28 21.44
N LYS A 382 28.45 9.50 21.65
CA LYS A 382 28.84 10.37 22.78
C LYS A 382 28.52 9.73 24.13
N ALA A 383 27.32 9.13 24.24
CA ALA A 383 26.86 8.45 25.43
C ALA A 383 27.47 7.05 25.63
N LYS A 384 28.30 6.57 24.69
CA LYS A 384 28.93 5.23 24.72
C LYS A 384 27.91 4.08 24.83
N GLU A 385 26.74 4.25 24.21
CA GLU A 385 25.65 3.26 24.24
C GLU A 385 25.87 2.10 23.27
N LEU A 386 26.85 2.21 22.36
CA LEU A 386 27.11 1.25 21.30
C LEU A 386 28.41 0.48 21.56
N ARG A 387 28.36 -0.84 21.38
CA ARG A 387 29.54 -1.72 21.37
C ARG A 387 30.29 -1.55 20.05
N LEU A 388 31.61 -1.78 20.03
CA LEU A 388 32.43 -1.68 18.82
C LEU A 388 31.90 -2.53 17.65
N ARG A 389 31.37 -3.73 17.93
CA ARG A 389 30.74 -4.59 16.92
C ARG A 389 29.48 -3.96 16.31
N GLN A 390 28.67 -3.30 17.13
CA GLN A 390 27.47 -2.59 16.67
C GLN A 390 27.86 -1.36 15.84
N ILE A 391 28.86 -0.59 16.29
CA ILE A 391 29.39 0.55 15.54
C ILE A 391 29.84 0.10 14.15
N ARG A 392 30.69 -0.94 14.07
CA ARG A 392 31.14 -1.50 12.79
C ARG A 392 29.95 -1.87 11.89
N LYS A 393 28.99 -2.64 12.41
CA LYS A 393 27.80 -3.06 11.65
C LYS A 393 27.03 -1.86 11.07
N LEU A 394 26.82 -0.81 11.88
CA LEU A 394 26.09 0.38 11.45
C LEU A 394 26.83 1.15 10.35
N PHE A 395 28.16 1.29 10.47
CA PHE A 395 28.96 1.93 9.43
C PHE A 395 28.99 1.10 8.14
N ASP A 396 29.14 -0.22 8.24
CA ASP A 396 29.05 -1.13 7.08
C ASP A 396 27.70 -0.98 6.37
N LEU A 397 26.60 -0.89 7.14
CA LEU A 397 25.25 -0.69 6.61
C LEU A 397 25.07 0.68 5.92
N ILE A 398 25.62 1.76 6.50
CA ILE A 398 25.57 3.11 5.88
C ILE A 398 26.29 3.09 4.53
N VAL A 399 27.46 2.44 4.45
CA VAL A 399 28.24 2.31 3.20
C VAL A 399 27.50 1.46 2.18
N GLU A 400 26.88 0.37 2.60
CA GLU A 400 26.03 -0.47 1.74
C GLU A 400 24.88 0.37 1.14
N LYS A 401 24.12 1.11 1.97
CA LYS A 401 23.00 1.92 1.50
C LYS A 401 23.44 3.07 0.60
N PHE A 402 24.57 3.70 0.91
CA PHE A 402 25.18 4.70 0.02
C PHE A 402 25.48 4.09 -1.36
N SER A 403 26.12 2.92 -1.41
CA SER A 403 26.46 2.24 -2.67
C SER A 403 25.22 1.93 -3.50
N LEU A 404 24.18 1.38 -2.86
CA LEU A 404 22.89 1.11 -3.51
C LEU A 404 22.22 2.39 -4.02
N SER A 405 22.31 3.50 -3.27
CA SER A 405 21.76 4.80 -3.70
C SER A 405 22.45 5.38 -4.94
N THR A 406 23.74 5.08 -5.13
CA THR A 406 24.50 5.54 -6.31
C THR A 406 24.35 4.63 -7.52
N GLY A 407 24.12 3.33 -7.31
CA GLY A 407 23.93 2.34 -8.38
C GLY A 407 22.54 2.36 -9.03
N ALA A 408 21.56 3.06 -8.43
CA ALA A 408 20.18 3.10 -8.92
C ALA A 408 19.97 3.94 -10.21
N HIS A 409 21.02 4.48 -10.82
CA HIS A 409 20.96 5.20 -12.09
C HIS A 409 21.41 4.31 -13.26
N SER A 410 20.62 3.29 -13.57
CA SER A 410 20.64 2.66 -14.89
C SER A 410 19.21 2.38 -15.34
N ASN A 411 18.49 3.43 -15.71
CA ASN A 411 17.33 3.28 -16.60
C ASN A 411 17.89 2.83 -17.95
N GLY A 412 18.08 1.53 -18.12
CA GLY A 412 18.13 0.95 -19.45
C GLY A 412 16.84 1.30 -20.21
N PRO A 413 16.88 1.33 -21.55
CA PRO A 413 15.68 1.59 -22.34
C PRO A 413 14.55 0.64 -21.92
N GLU A 414 13.30 1.11 -21.98
CA GLU A 414 12.10 0.29 -21.72
C GLU A 414 12.25 -1.06 -22.43
N SER A 415 12.53 -2.10 -21.64
CA SER A 415 12.57 -3.45 -22.14
C SER A 415 11.14 -3.84 -22.49
N THR A 416 10.89 -4.16 -23.76
CA THR A 416 9.61 -4.73 -24.23
C THR A 416 9.32 -6.11 -23.61
N LYS A 417 10.30 -6.73 -22.95
CA LYS A 417 10.09 -7.99 -22.24
C LYS A 417 9.24 -7.76 -20.99
N PRO A 418 8.26 -8.65 -20.73
CA PRO A 418 7.44 -8.57 -19.54
C PRO A 418 8.32 -8.70 -18.29
N GLN A 419 8.05 -7.87 -17.30
CA GLN A 419 8.76 -7.90 -16.01
C GLN A 419 7.87 -7.41 -14.87
N LEU A 420 8.09 -7.99 -13.69
CA LEU A 420 7.53 -7.46 -12.44
C LEU A 420 8.22 -6.14 -12.10
N GLN A 421 7.44 -5.10 -11.85
CA GLN A 421 7.92 -3.76 -11.52
C GLN A 421 7.55 -3.42 -10.07
N PRO A 422 8.43 -3.71 -9.10
CA PRO A 422 8.22 -3.29 -7.73
C PRO A 422 8.42 -1.78 -7.57
N ILE A 423 7.84 -1.19 -6.53
CA ILE A 423 8.14 0.18 -6.13
C ILE A 423 9.65 0.27 -5.79
N PRO A 424 10.40 1.22 -6.38
CA PRO A 424 11.80 1.42 -6.06
C PRO A 424 12.03 1.75 -4.59
N VAL A 425 13.13 1.26 -4.03
CA VAL A 425 13.53 1.58 -2.66
C VAL A 425 14.44 2.81 -2.67
N HIS A 426 14.07 3.84 -1.91
CA HIS A 426 14.91 5.01 -1.70
C HIS A 426 15.92 4.74 -0.59
N HIS A 427 17.13 4.34 -0.96
CA HIS A 427 18.19 4.05 0.01
C HIS A 427 18.78 5.33 0.63
N LEU A 428 19.11 5.25 1.92
CA LEU A 428 19.79 6.30 2.65
C LEU A 428 21.13 6.64 1.97
N ARG A 429 21.33 7.93 1.70
CA ARG A 429 22.58 8.48 1.17
C ARG A 429 23.20 9.45 2.16
N ILE A 430 24.28 9.04 2.81
CA ILE A 430 25.11 9.93 3.64
C ILE A 430 26.47 10.10 2.95
N GLU A 431 26.83 11.32 2.60
CA GLU A 431 28.10 11.64 1.99
C GLU A 431 29.23 11.77 3.02
N GLN A 432 30.48 11.60 2.60
CA GLN A 432 31.64 11.71 3.48
C GLN A 432 31.70 13.06 4.21
N ARG A 433 31.38 14.16 3.52
CA ARG A 433 31.32 15.50 4.13
C ARG A 433 30.30 15.57 5.27
N GLU A 434 29.15 14.90 5.11
CA GLU A 434 28.07 14.89 6.10
C GLU A 434 28.47 14.05 7.32
N MET A 435 29.12 12.89 7.09
CA MET A 435 29.70 12.10 8.20
C MET A 435 30.76 12.90 8.97
N GLN A 436 31.61 13.64 8.27
CA GLN A 436 32.64 14.47 8.90
C GLN A 436 32.03 15.62 9.71
N SER A 437 31.11 16.39 9.13
CA SER A 437 30.49 17.55 9.79
C SER A 437 29.56 17.16 10.93
N SER A 438 28.79 16.08 10.78
CA SER A 438 27.72 15.74 11.71
C SER A 438 28.11 14.68 12.73
N ILE A 439 29.11 13.83 12.47
CA ILE A 439 29.55 12.78 13.40
C ILE A 439 30.96 13.04 13.93
N PHE A 440 31.97 13.03 13.06
CA PHE A 440 33.37 12.95 13.50
C PHE A 440 33.88 14.22 14.16
N ILE A 441 33.64 15.40 13.58
CA ILE A 441 34.05 16.68 14.17
C ILE A 441 33.36 16.88 15.54
N PRO A 442 32.02 16.75 15.67
CA PRO A 442 31.35 16.88 16.97
C PRO A 442 31.82 15.87 18.03
N LEU A 443 32.16 14.64 17.61
CA LEU A 443 32.66 13.61 18.53
C LEU A 443 34.07 13.96 19.04
N MET A 444 34.97 14.44 18.16
CA MET A 444 36.31 14.89 18.56
C MET A 444 36.24 16.04 19.57
N VAL A 445 35.42 17.07 19.30
CA VAL A 445 35.25 18.22 20.22
C VAL A 445 34.79 17.74 21.60
N SER A 446 33.86 16.78 21.66
CA SER A 446 33.39 16.20 22.91
C SER A 446 34.51 15.49 23.68
N ILE A 447 35.37 14.73 22.99
CA ILE A 447 36.51 14.05 23.60
C ILE A 447 37.52 15.07 24.14
N PHE A 448 37.88 16.08 23.35
CA PHE A 448 38.80 17.14 23.78
C PHE A 448 38.28 17.94 24.99
N LEU A 449 36.98 18.23 25.06
CA LEU A 449 36.37 18.88 26.22
C LEU A 449 36.46 18.02 27.49
N VAL A 450 36.28 16.71 27.40
CA VAL A 450 36.45 15.79 28.53
C VAL A 450 37.91 15.76 29.00
N PHE A 451 38.87 15.68 28.08
CA PHE A 451 40.29 15.69 28.44
C PHE A 451 40.72 17.01 29.10
N THR A 452 40.26 18.15 28.58
CA THR A 452 40.60 19.47 29.15
C THR A 452 39.94 19.73 30.50
N SER A 453 38.72 19.24 30.73
CA SER A 453 38.06 19.32 32.04
C SER A 453 38.70 18.38 33.07
N HIS A 454 39.14 17.18 32.68
CA HIS A 454 39.94 16.30 33.56
C HIS A 454 41.30 16.91 33.93
N LEU A 455 41.98 17.55 32.98
CA LEU A 455 43.23 18.28 33.23
C LEU A 455 43.03 19.51 34.13
N ARG A 456 41.89 20.22 34.03
CA ARG A 456 41.54 21.31 34.95
C ARG A 456 41.23 20.80 36.36
N TYR A 457 40.52 19.68 36.49
CA TYR A 457 40.23 19.07 37.79
C TYR A 457 41.51 18.63 38.52
N ILE A 458 42.47 18.04 37.79
CA ILE A 458 43.79 17.68 38.36
C ILE A 458 44.58 18.93 38.78
N ARG A 459 44.44 20.06 38.09
CA ARG A 459 45.10 21.32 38.45
C ARG A 459 44.47 22.06 39.63
N THR A 460 43.20 21.83 39.95
CA THR A 460 42.52 22.46 41.10
C THR A 460 42.52 21.60 42.36
N SER A 461 43.07 20.39 42.30
CA SER A 461 43.15 19.42 43.41
C SER A 461 44.53 19.38 44.09
N HIS A 462 45.38 20.37 43.82
CA HIS A 462 46.72 20.52 44.41
C HIS A 462 46.84 21.85 45.15
#